data_AF-A0A2S8GQG8-F1
#
_entry.id   AF-A0A2S8GQG8-F1
#
_cell.length_a   1.000
_cell.length_b   1.000
_cell.length_c   1.000
_cell.angle_alpha   90.00
_cell.angle_beta   90.00
_cell.angle_gamma   90.00
#
_symmetry.space_group_name_H-M   'P 1'
#
loop_
_entity.id
_entity.type
_entity.pdbx_description
1 polymer ?
#
loop_
_entity_poly.entity_id
_entity_poly.type
_entity_poly.pdbx_seq_one_letter_code
_entity_poly.pdbx_strand_id
1 'polypeptide(L)'
;MQLRCPHCSTVLEIQSPAGTQVQCPSCSGVFMVPDMGPAAGAPPVPPLPQPPLTQPSAPQPPTLDAPLIQTRPKPPGRKSSPPPPKKPKPAEPGAEGEGTDGEGEEEVSFFAKHQKLIINIAAGGVGAVALFLVFAVAKYLVLGSSGGGTPTEQVATETNTNVGNKIQDILDKSENDPDFYINWSDASKSSKILDGLKVKVHHVEWGEVRGQDERGELVLSGQPFMVVFLELANRSPNTIEFKTWYGTEFKSPAGFRTAQLSDEQRNTYYPLRFDDIAKLKWNTPQKTFQPKDEGTDSIVFDVGQDFNPKTVQNLYLDLPGQAIGEGGSFRFKIPRSMIQGLDD
;
A
#
# COMPACT_ATOMS: atom_id res chain seq x y z
N MET A 1 -34.46 -9.50 0.92
CA MET A 1 -34.82 -10.41 2.04
C MET A 1 -33.78 -10.27 3.15
N GLN A 2 -34.17 -10.43 4.42
CA GLN A 2 -33.22 -10.38 5.54
C GLN A 2 -32.75 -11.79 5.91
N LEU A 3 -31.44 -12.02 5.90
CA LEU A 3 -30.80 -13.28 6.28
C LEU A 3 -29.74 -13.02 7.34
N ARG A 4 -29.65 -13.88 8.36
CA ARG A 4 -28.59 -13.81 9.36
C ARG A 4 -27.38 -14.62 8.89
N CYS A 5 -26.19 -14.01 8.90
CA CYS A 5 -24.96 -14.72 8.58
C CYS A 5 -24.71 -15.84 9.60
N PRO A 6 -24.49 -17.09 9.18
CA PRO A 6 -24.27 -18.21 10.10
C PRO A 6 -22.94 -18.14 10.85
N HIS A 7 -22.00 -17.30 10.40
CA HIS A 7 -20.67 -17.18 11.01
C HIS A 7 -20.59 -16.10 12.08
N CYS A 8 -21.31 -14.97 11.91
CA CYS A 8 -21.20 -13.81 12.81
C CYS A 8 -22.54 -13.24 13.29
N SER A 9 -23.66 -13.82 12.89
CA SER A 9 -25.03 -13.37 13.22
C SER A 9 -25.47 -12.00 12.69
N THR A 10 -24.64 -11.30 11.89
CA THR A 10 -25.04 -10.05 11.23
C THR A 10 -26.26 -10.27 10.33
N VAL A 11 -27.25 -9.37 10.42
CA VAL A 11 -28.42 -9.34 9.53
C VAL A 11 -28.03 -8.67 8.21
N LEU A 12 -28.24 -9.38 7.10
CA LEU A 12 -27.90 -8.94 5.76
C LEU A 12 -29.17 -8.81 4.92
N GLU A 13 -29.28 -7.71 4.16
CA GLU A 13 -30.32 -7.56 3.15
C GLU A 13 -29.80 -8.09 1.80
N ILE A 14 -30.29 -9.25 1.39
CA ILE A 14 -29.84 -9.97 0.19
C ILE A 14 -30.92 -9.88 -0.89
N GLN A 15 -30.52 -9.54 -2.12
CA GLN A 15 -31.37 -9.55 -3.31
C GLN A 15 -31.05 -10.72 -4.27
N SER A 16 -30.03 -11.52 -3.97
CA SER A 16 -29.61 -12.66 -4.77
C SER A 16 -30.63 -13.81 -4.70
N PRO A 17 -30.81 -14.59 -5.79
CA PRO A 17 -31.74 -15.72 -5.82
C PRO A 17 -31.30 -16.87 -4.90
N ALA A 18 -32.25 -17.71 -4.49
CA ALA A 18 -31.96 -18.93 -3.73
C ALA A 18 -30.88 -19.80 -4.40
N GLY A 19 -30.03 -20.43 -3.59
CA GLY A 19 -28.91 -21.25 -4.08
C GLY A 19 -27.68 -20.48 -4.52
N THR A 20 -27.69 -19.14 -4.50
CA THR A 20 -26.47 -18.36 -4.74
C THR A 20 -25.57 -18.33 -3.51
N GLN A 21 -24.26 -18.35 -3.77
CA GLN A 21 -23.24 -18.21 -2.75
C GLN A 21 -23.00 -16.71 -2.50
N VAL A 22 -23.11 -16.30 -1.24
CA VAL A 22 -22.99 -14.91 -0.79
C VAL A 22 -21.89 -14.80 0.27
N GLN A 23 -21.09 -13.74 0.20
CA GLN A 23 -20.05 -13.45 1.19
C GLN A 23 -20.54 -12.39 2.17
N CYS A 24 -20.45 -12.68 3.47
CA CYS A 24 -20.81 -11.71 4.50
C CYS A 24 -19.78 -10.56 4.54
N PRO A 25 -20.19 -9.30 4.39
CA PRO A 25 -19.27 -8.15 4.44
C PRO A 25 -18.68 -7.90 5.84
N SER A 26 -19.29 -8.42 6.91
CA SER A 26 -18.80 -8.22 8.28
C SER A 26 -17.68 -9.18 8.69
N CYS A 27 -17.74 -10.44 8.27
CA CYS A 27 -16.80 -11.47 8.72
C CYS A 27 -16.15 -12.24 7.58
N SER A 28 -16.41 -11.87 6.32
CA SER A 28 -15.92 -12.53 5.10
C SER A 28 -16.36 -14.00 4.93
N GLY A 29 -17.22 -14.52 5.80
CA GLY A 29 -17.73 -15.90 5.74
C GLY A 29 -18.69 -16.07 4.57
N VAL A 30 -18.52 -17.18 3.84
CA VAL A 30 -19.27 -17.48 2.62
C VAL A 30 -20.35 -18.51 2.94
N PHE A 31 -21.61 -18.22 2.58
CA PHE A 31 -22.74 -19.11 2.84
C PHE A 31 -23.70 -19.12 1.64
N MET A 32 -24.57 -20.12 1.57
CA MET A 32 -25.59 -20.21 0.51
C MET A 32 -26.89 -19.57 0.96
N VAL A 33 -27.53 -18.84 0.04
CA VAL A 33 -28.89 -18.32 0.24
C VAL A 33 -29.87 -19.50 0.31
N PRO A 34 -30.56 -19.74 1.44
CA PRO A 34 -31.50 -20.85 1.56
C PRO A 34 -32.70 -20.65 0.64
N ASP A 35 -33.17 -21.74 0.05
CA ASP A 35 -34.40 -21.76 -0.73
C ASP A 35 -35.60 -21.64 0.23
N MET A 36 -36.02 -20.40 0.46
CA MET A 36 -37.30 -20.14 1.10
C MET A 36 -38.34 -20.32 0.01
N GLY A 37 -38.94 -21.51 -0.03
CA GLY A 37 -39.92 -21.90 -1.04
C GLY A 37 -41.00 -20.83 -1.29
N PRO A 38 -41.74 -20.95 -2.41
CA PRO A 38 -42.60 -19.90 -2.93
C PRO A 38 -43.51 -19.35 -1.83
N ALA A 39 -43.38 -18.05 -1.57
CA ALA A 39 -44.24 -17.33 -0.63
C ALA A 39 -45.69 -17.51 -1.08
N ALA A 40 -46.41 -18.43 -0.43
CA ALA A 40 -47.78 -18.74 -0.74
C ALA A 40 -48.64 -17.49 -0.51
N GLY A 41 -49.12 -16.87 -1.60
CA GLY A 41 -50.14 -15.83 -1.55
C GLY A 41 -49.80 -14.46 -2.14
N ALA A 42 -48.72 -14.30 -2.92
CA ALA A 42 -48.51 -13.03 -3.63
C ALA A 42 -49.60 -12.84 -4.72
N PRO A 43 -50.40 -11.75 -4.68
CA PRO A 43 -51.37 -11.45 -5.73
C PRO A 43 -50.66 -11.18 -7.07
N PRO A 44 -51.34 -11.43 -8.21
CA PRO A 44 -50.75 -11.27 -9.53
C PRO A 44 -50.28 -9.83 -9.74
N VAL A 45 -48.97 -9.68 -9.97
CA VAL A 45 -48.33 -8.40 -10.27
C VAL A 45 -48.84 -7.93 -11.64
N PRO A 46 -49.42 -6.72 -11.75
CA PRO A 46 -49.87 -6.17 -13.02
C PRO A 46 -48.68 -5.96 -13.98
N PRO A 47 -48.88 -6.09 -15.30
CA PRO A 47 -47.83 -5.96 -16.29
C PRO A 47 -47.19 -4.57 -16.25
N LEU A 48 -45.85 -4.55 -16.17
CA LEU A 48 -45.06 -3.32 -16.18
C LEU A 48 -45.22 -2.57 -17.53
N PRO A 49 -45.35 -1.23 -17.50
CA PRO A 49 -45.30 -0.40 -18.70
C PRO A 49 -43.97 -0.56 -19.43
N GLN A 50 -44.04 -0.74 -20.75
CA GLN A 50 -42.85 -0.83 -21.60
C GLN A 50 -42.09 0.52 -21.60
N PRO A 51 -40.76 0.52 -21.50
CA PRO A 51 -39.97 1.74 -21.58
C PRO A 51 -40.03 2.34 -23.00
N PRO A 52 -40.08 3.68 -23.12
CA PRO A 52 -40.12 4.35 -24.41
C PRO A 52 -38.81 4.17 -25.19
N LEU A 53 -38.96 3.96 -26.49
CA LEU A 53 -37.87 3.84 -27.47
C LEU A 53 -36.98 5.09 -27.44
N THR A 54 -35.71 4.90 -27.12
CA THR A 54 -34.68 5.93 -27.08
C THR A 54 -34.40 6.45 -28.50
N GLN A 55 -34.56 7.76 -28.70
CA GLN A 55 -34.19 8.46 -29.93
C GLN A 55 -32.65 8.52 -30.09
N PRO A 56 -32.12 8.48 -31.32
CA PRO A 56 -30.69 8.65 -31.58
C PRO A 56 -30.24 10.09 -31.28
N SER A 57 -29.24 10.23 -30.42
CA SER A 57 -28.59 11.52 -30.14
C SER A 57 -27.87 12.07 -31.37
N ALA A 58 -28.02 13.37 -31.60
CA ALA A 58 -27.36 14.12 -32.66
C ALA A 58 -25.82 14.20 -32.47
N PRO A 59 -25.04 14.48 -33.54
CA PRO A 59 -23.58 14.54 -33.49
C PRO A 59 -23.10 15.72 -32.64
N GLN A 60 -22.15 15.48 -31.73
CA GLN A 60 -21.49 16.54 -30.98
C GLN A 60 -20.52 17.35 -31.87
N PRO A 61 -20.41 18.68 -31.66
CA PRO A 61 -19.46 19.53 -32.37
C PRO A 61 -18.00 19.31 -31.89
N PRO A 62 -17.01 19.65 -32.73
CA PRO A 62 -15.60 19.43 -32.45
C PRO A 62 -15.10 20.27 -31.26
N THR A 63 -14.38 19.60 -30.36
CA THR A 63 -13.67 20.17 -29.21
C THR A 63 -12.51 21.07 -29.66
N LEU A 64 -12.46 22.29 -29.10
CA LEU A 64 -11.39 23.26 -29.27
C LEU A 64 -10.10 22.80 -28.58
N ASP A 65 -8.98 23.00 -29.26
CA ASP A 65 -7.63 22.66 -28.85
C ASP A 65 -7.22 23.27 -27.49
N ALA A 66 -6.56 22.46 -26.68
CA ALA A 66 -5.97 22.85 -25.40
C ALA A 66 -4.70 23.71 -25.61
N PRO A 67 -4.43 24.72 -24.76
CA PRO A 67 -3.26 25.57 -24.89
C PRO A 67 -1.97 24.85 -24.47
N LEU A 68 -0.94 24.99 -25.32
CA LEU A 68 0.44 24.56 -25.09
C LEU A 68 1.03 25.25 -23.86
N ILE A 69 1.38 24.46 -22.83
CA ILE A 69 2.13 24.90 -21.67
C ILE A 69 3.58 25.20 -22.10
N GLN A 70 4.00 26.45 -21.95
CA GLN A 70 5.38 26.89 -22.16
C GLN A 70 6.28 26.39 -21.03
N THR A 71 7.37 25.73 -21.41
CA THR A 71 8.42 25.29 -20.49
C THR A 71 9.24 26.47 -19.97
N ARG A 72 9.45 26.52 -18.65
CA ARG A 72 10.12 27.60 -17.92
C ARG A 72 11.64 27.60 -18.20
N PRO A 73 12.29 28.77 -18.33
CA PRO A 73 13.74 28.87 -18.52
C PRO A 73 14.55 28.40 -17.30
N LYS A 74 15.66 27.71 -17.61
CA LYS A 74 16.68 27.20 -16.69
C LYS A 74 17.39 28.35 -15.94
N PRO A 75 17.49 28.33 -14.60
CA PRO A 75 18.21 29.37 -13.87
C PRO A 75 19.74 29.25 -14.06
N PRO A 76 20.48 30.38 -14.15
CA PRO A 76 21.92 30.38 -14.31
C PRO A 76 22.65 29.93 -13.04
N GLY A 77 23.72 29.16 -13.24
CA GLY A 77 24.46 28.43 -12.22
C GLY A 77 24.99 29.28 -11.06
N ARG A 78 24.81 28.75 -9.85
CA ARG A 78 25.34 29.32 -8.61
C ARG A 78 26.77 28.80 -8.39
N LYS A 79 27.71 29.74 -8.27
CA LYS A 79 29.13 29.49 -8.02
C LYS A 79 29.34 28.87 -6.63
N SER A 80 30.22 27.88 -6.59
CA SER A 80 30.67 27.10 -5.45
C SER A 80 31.12 27.98 -4.27
N SER A 81 30.60 27.69 -3.08
CA SER A 81 31.10 28.27 -1.83
C SER A 81 32.36 27.54 -1.34
N PRO A 82 33.26 28.22 -0.59
CA PRO A 82 34.52 27.63 -0.10
C PRO A 82 34.29 26.64 1.05
N PRO A 83 35.23 25.69 1.27
CA PRO A 83 35.12 24.71 2.33
C PRO A 83 35.24 25.32 3.74
N PRO A 84 34.53 24.77 4.75
CA PRO A 84 34.59 25.25 6.13
C PRO A 84 35.94 24.91 6.81
N PRO A 85 36.38 25.72 7.79
CA PRO A 85 37.64 25.51 8.50
C PRO A 85 37.60 24.29 9.42
N LYS A 86 38.68 23.49 9.39
CA LYS A 86 38.91 22.33 10.25
C LYS A 86 38.95 22.74 11.73
N LYS A 87 38.07 22.16 12.55
CA LYS A 87 38.18 22.23 14.02
C LYS A 87 39.30 21.31 14.52
N PRO A 88 40.06 21.72 15.55
CA PRO A 88 41.11 20.91 16.15
C PRO A 88 40.56 19.73 16.97
N LYS A 89 41.26 18.61 16.86
CA LYS A 89 41.03 17.31 17.49
C LYS A 89 41.38 17.39 18.99
N PRO A 90 40.45 17.05 19.93
CA PRO A 90 40.78 16.89 21.34
C PRO A 90 41.63 15.64 21.59
N ALA A 91 42.59 15.77 22.51
CA ALA A 91 43.53 14.73 22.92
C ALA A 91 42.85 13.58 23.66
N GLU A 92 43.25 12.35 23.32
CA GLU A 92 42.94 11.13 24.07
C GLU A 92 43.84 11.04 25.32
N PRO A 93 43.30 10.75 26.51
CA PRO A 93 44.06 10.25 27.64
C PRO A 93 44.24 8.74 27.52
N GLY A 94 45.49 8.29 27.67
CA GLY A 94 45.88 6.89 27.67
C GLY A 94 45.29 6.09 28.82
N ALA A 95 45.10 4.81 28.56
CA ALA A 95 44.98 3.78 29.57
C ALA A 95 45.78 2.57 29.09
N GLU A 96 46.84 2.32 29.83
CA GLU A 96 47.69 1.13 29.79
C GLU A 96 46.86 -0.11 30.20
N GLY A 97 47.14 -1.23 29.55
CA GLY A 97 46.54 -2.52 29.87
C GLY A 97 47.28 -3.64 29.16
N GLU A 98 48.27 -4.20 29.86
CA GLU A 98 49.09 -5.34 29.48
C GLU A 98 48.28 -6.59 29.11
N GLY A 99 48.81 -7.31 28.11
CA GLY A 99 49.06 -8.74 28.17
C GLY A 99 47.90 -9.68 27.86
N THR A 100 47.95 -10.33 26.70
CA THR A 100 47.93 -11.80 26.64
C THR A 100 48.43 -12.29 25.28
N ASP A 101 49.51 -13.06 25.32
CA ASP A 101 50.01 -13.87 24.22
C ASP A 101 49.06 -15.04 23.96
N GLY A 102 48.81 -15.34 22.68
CA GLY A 102 47.92 -16.42 22.25
C GLY A 102 48.13 -16.78 20.79
N GLU A 103 49.14 -17.61 20.56
CA GLU A 103 49.47 -18.27 19.30
C GLU A 103 48.32 -19.17 18.81
N GLY A 104 48.07 -19.21 17.50
CA GLY A 104 47.18 -20.20 16.89
C GLY A 104 46.58 -19.81 15.53
N GLU A 105 47.41 -19.46 14.55
CA GLU A 105 46.97 -19.35 13.15
C GLU A 105 47.02 -20.73 12.47
N GLU A 106 45.87 -21.40 12.35
CA GLU A 106 45.65 -22.41 11.31
C GLU A 106 44.74 -21.81 10.23
N GLU A 107 45.34 -21.28 9.16
CA GLU A 107 44.65 -20.97 7.91
C GLU A 107 44.18 -22.26 7.23
N VAL A 108 42.92 -22.64 7.45
CA VAL A 108 42.31 -23.73 6.69
C VAL A 108 41.70 -23.17 5.40
N SER A 109 42.39 -23.46 4.29
CA SER A 109 42.01 -23.16 2.91
C SER A 109 40.58 -23.62 2.57
N PHE A 110 39.63 -22.68 2.60
CA PHE A 110 38.23 -22.89 2.23
C PHE A 110 38.04 -23.18 0.72
N PHE A 111 39.00 -22.79 -0.12
CA PHE A 111 38.87 -22.86 -1.58
C PHE A 111 39.13 -24.24 -2.20
N ALA A 112 39.80 -25.17 -1.51
CA ALA A 112 40.12 -26.49 -2.08
C ALA A 112 38.92 -27.48 -2.07
N LYS A 113 37.84 -27.19 -1.33
CA LYS A 113 36.74 -28.15 -1.12
C LYS A 113 35.57 -28.03 -2.12
N HIS A 114 35.49 -26.97 -2.92
CA HIS A 114 34.34 -26.70 -3.80
C HIS A 114 34.55 -27.07 -5.28
N GLN A 115 35.76 -27.48 -5.69
CA GLN A 115 36.04 -27.81 -7.09
C GLN A 115 35.42 -29.15 -7.54
N LYS A 116 35.16 -30.09 -6.61
CA LYS A 116 34.49 -31.37 -6.92
C LYS A 116 32.98 -31.27 -7.11
N LEU A 117 32.32 -30.20 -6.66
CA LEU A 117 30.86 -30.06 -6.80
C LEU A 117 30.45 -29.52 -8.19
N ILE A 118 31.29 -28.70 -8.81
CA ILE A 118 31.00 -28.04 -10.09
C ILE A 118 30.97 -29.04 -11.26
N ILE A 119 31.78 -30.11 -11.19
CA ILE A 119 31.88 -31.09 -12.29
C ILE A 119 30.62 -31.99 -12.39
N ASN A 120 29.91 -32.25 -11.30
CA ASN A 120 28.68 -33.08 -11.34
C ASN A 120 27.45 -32.34 -11.88
N ILE A 121 27.45 -31.00 -11.92
CA ILE A 121 26.32 -30.21 -12.45
C ILE A 121 26.31 -30.20 -13.99
N ALA A 122 27.48 -30.31 -14.63
CA ALA A 122 27.58 -30.31 -16.09
C ALA A 122 26.96 -31.57 -16.75
N ALA A 123 26.96 -32.72 -16.07
CA ALA A 123 26.39 -33.96 -16.59
C ALA A 123 24.85 -34.05 -16.46
N GLY A 124 24.24 -33.27 -15.54
CA GLY A 124 22.78 -33.24 -15.33
C GLY A 124 22.04 -32.15 -16.13
N GLY A 125 22.75 -31.12 -16.61
CA GLY A 125 22.14 -29.94 -17.24
C GLY A 125 21.52 -30.18 -18.62
N VAL A 126 22.01 -31.16 -19.38
CA VAL A 126 21.51 -31.44 -20.75
C VAL A 126 20.11 -32.08 -20.72
N GLY A 127 19.82 -32.89 -19.71
CA GLY A 127 18.52 -33.55 -19.56
C GLY A 127 17.39 -32.57 -19.24
N ALA A 128 17.64 -31.59 -18.35
CA ALA A 128 16.62 -30.64 -17.92
C ALA A 128 16.20 -29.68 -19.05
N VAL A 129 17.14 -29.23 -19.88
CA VAL A 129 16.85 -28.32 -21.01
C VAL A 129 16.03 -29.03 -22.09
N ALA A 130 16.34 -30.29 -22.40
CA ALA A 130 15.58 -31.08 -23.37
C ALA A 130 14.14 -31.32 -22.89
N LEU A 131 13.95 -31.62 -21.60
CA LEU A 131 12.62 -31.85 -21.01
C LEU A 131 11.79 -30.56 -21.00
N PHE A 132 12.41 -29.40 -20.74
CA PHE A 132 11.75 -28.10 -20.80
C PHE A 132 11.31 -27.74 -22.23
N LEU A 133 12.14 -28.03 -23.24
CA LEU A 133 11.80 -27.82 -24.65
C LEU A 133 10.64 -28.70 -25.11
N VAL A 134 10.60 -29.97 -24.69
CA VAL A 134 9.49 -30.87 -25.01
C VAL A 134 8.18 -30.38 -24.37
N PHE A 135 8.21 -29.90 -23.12
CA PHE A 135 7.03 -29.31 -22.48
C PHE A 135 6.58 -28.01 -23.14
N ALA A 136 7.51 -27.14 -23.56
CA ALA A 136 7.19 -25.90 -24.26
C ALA A 136 6.51 -26.17 -25.61
N VAL A 137 7.02 -27.13 -26.39
CA VAL A 137 6.43 -27.53 -27.68
C VAL A 137 5.07 -28.21 -27.49
N ALA A 138 4.93 -29.10 -26.49
CA ALA A 138 3.66 -29.74 -26.18
C ALA A 138 2.59 -28.71 -25.76
N LYS A 139 2.95 -27.71 -24.94
CA LYS A 139 2.04 -26.61 -24.58
C LYS A 139 1.64 -25.80 -25.81
N TYR A 140 2.58 -25.50 -26.68
CA TYR A 140 2.33 -24.72 -27.90
C TYR A 140 1.40 -25.47 -28.88
N LEU A 141 1.55 -26.79 -29.01
CA LEU A 141 0.67 -27.61 -29.85
C LEU A 141 -0.73 -27.82 -29.25
N VAL A 142 -0.84 -27.95 -27.92
CA VAL A 142 -2.15 -28.09 -27.24
C VAL A 142 -2.92 -26.78 -27.20
N LEU A 143 -2.24 -25.62 -27.15
CA LEU A 143 -2.89 -24.31 -27.07
C LEU A 143 -3.02 -23.60 -28.44
N GLY A 144 -2.31 -24.07 -29.47
CA GLY A 144 -2.16 -23.41 -30.77
C GLY A 144 -3.31 -23.53 -31.78
N SER A 145 -4.48 -24.06 -31.41
CA SER A 145 -5.66 -24.12 -32.31
C SER A 145 -6.84 -23.22 -31.89
N SER A 146 -6.63 -22.32 -30.94
CA SER A 146 -7.65 -21.32 -30.58
C SER A 146 -7.39 -20.05 -31.38
N GLY A 147 -8.29 -19.76 -32.34
CA GLY A 147 -8.18 -18.68 -33.30
C GLY A 147 -7.84 -17.31 -32.69
N GLY A 148 -7.00 -16.57 -33.41
CA GLY A 148 -6.53 -15.25 -33.06
C GLY A 148 -7.66 -14.24 -32.90
N GLY A 149 -8.03 -13.99 -31.65
CA GLY A 149 -8.39 -12.65 -31.22
C GLY A 149 -7.11 -11.96 -30.82
N THR A 150 -6.69 -10.95 -31.59
CA THR A 150 -5.72 -9.97 -31.10
C THR A 150 -6.15 -9.53 -29.71
N PRO A 151 -5.32 -9.65 -28.66
CA PRO A 151 -5.65 -9.07 -27.38
C PRO A 151 -5.79 -7.57 -27.63
N THR A 152 -7.02 -7.09 -27.67
CA THR A 152 -7.28 -5.68 -27.46
C THR A 152 -6.65 -5.37 -26.12
N GLU A 153 -5.50 -4.69 -26.18
CA GLU A 153 -4.93 -3.97 -25.07
C GLU A 153 -6.05 -3.09 -24.52
N GLN A 154 -6.72 -3.59 -23.49
CA GLN A 154 -7.63 -2.79 -22.70
C GLN A 154 -6.72 -1.77 -22.02
N VAL A 155 -6.53 -0.64 -22.70
CA VAL A 155 -6.08 0.59 -22.08
C VAL A 155 -7.04 0.79 -20.92
N ALA A 156 -6.57 0.52 -19.71
CA ALA A 156 -7.29 0.77 -18.48
C ALA A 156 -7.53 2.28 -18.43
N THR A 157 -8.66 2.71 -18.96
CA THR A 157 -9.15 4.08 -18.92
C THR A 157 -9.41 4.43 -17.47
N GLU A 158 -8.40 4.98 -16.77
CA GLU A 158 -8.49 5.69 -15.48
C GLU A 158 -9.59 5.17 -14.54
N THR A 159 -9.66 3.85 -14.39
CA THR A 159 -10.71 3.20 -13.61
C THR A 159 -10.37 3.33 -12.14
N ASN A 160 -10.78 4.45 -11.53
CA ASN A 160 -11.13 4.63 -10.12
C ASN A 160 -10.41 3.64 -9.18
N THR A 161 -9.09 3.79 -9.02
CA THR A 161 -8.18 2.78 -8.43
C THR A 161 -8.36 2.56 -6.92
N ASN A 162 -9.38 3.14 -6.29
CA ASN A 162 -9.60 3.08 -4.84
C ASN A 162 -11.04 2.73 -4.42
N VAL A 163 -11.79 1.98 -5.24
CA VAL A 163 -13.18 1.57 -4.93
C VAL A 163 -13.29 0.83 -3.58
N GLY A 164 -12.24 0.11 -3.16
CA GLY A 164 -12.22 -0.64 -1.90
C GLY A 164 -11.97 0.21 -0.65
N ASN A 165 -11.78 1.52 -0.82
CA ASN A 165 -11.15 2.36 0.19
C ASN A 165 -12.06 3.54 0.52
N LYS A 166 -12.90 3.31 1.54
CA LYS A 166 -14.06 4.13 1.86
C LYS A 166 -13.92 4.73 3.26
N ILE A 167 -12.81 5.42 3.55
CA ILE A 167 -12.61 6.08 4.86
C ILE A 167 -13.80 6.99 5.19
N GLN A 168 -14.39 7.65 4.19
CA GLN A 168 -15.60 8.46 4.37
C GLN A 168 -16.83 7.62 4.68
N ASP A 169 -17.18 6.60 3.88
CA ASP A 169 -18.35 5.77 4.22
C ASP A 169 -18.22 5.13 5.61
N ILE A 170 -16.99 4.81 6.01
CA ILE A 170 -16.64 4.31 7.32
C ILE A 170 -16.94 5.40 8.38
N LEU A 171 -16.37 6.61 8.25
CA LEU A 171 -16.63 7.74 9.15
C LEU A 171 -18.14 8.07 9.23
N ASP A 172 -18.80 8.21 8.09
CA ASP A 172 -20.23 8.50 7.95
C ASP A 172 -21.06 7.44 8.65
N LYS A 173 -20.75 6.16 8.43
CA LYS A 173 -21.47 5.09 9.08
C LYS A 173 -21.28 5.13 10.59
N SER A 174 -20.08 5.47 11.10
CA SER A 174 -19.88 5.55 12.56
C SER A 174 -20.58 6.71 13.24
N GLU A 175 -20.88 7.77 12.48
CA GLU A 175 -21.64 8.92 12.99
C GLU A 175 -23.15 8.67 12.95
N ASN A 176 -23.62 7.95 11.93
CA ASN A 176 -25.06 7.78 11.68
C ASN A 176 -25.64 6.45 12.19
N ASP A 177 -24.81 5.43 12.40
CA ASP A 177 -25.21 4.11 12.87
C ASP A 177 -24.62 3.88 14.27
N PRO A 178 -25.42 3.99 15.35
CA PRO A 178 -24.92 3.81 16.71
C PRO A 178 -24.41 2.40 16.98
N ASP A 179 -24.79 1.41 16.15
CA ASP A 179 -24.31 0.04 16.24
C ASP A 179 -23.00 -0.18 15.46
N PHE A 180 -22.57 0.79 14.65
CA PHE A 180 -21.32 0.74 13.89
C PHE A 180 -20.22 1.55 14.57
N TYR A 181 -19.45 0.89 15.43
CA TYR A 181 -18.31 1.51 16.09
C TYR A 181 -16.99 1.26 15.34
N ILE A 182 -16.31 2.33 14.94
CA ILE A 182 -14.91 2.25 14.48
C ILE A 182 -13.99 2.63 15.62
N ASN A 183 -13.08 1.72 15.93
CA ASN A 183 -12.05 1.96 16.92
C ASN A 183 -10.85 2.73 16.33
N TRP A 184 -11.01 4.05 16.18
CA TRP A 184 -9.89 4.95 15.91
C TRP A 184 -8.96 5.04 17.13
N SER A 185 -7.70 4.65 16.96
CA SER A 185 -6.70 4.82 18.03
C SER A 185 -6.16 6.24 18.05
N ASP A 186 -6.15 6.89 19.20
CA ASP A 186 -5.37 8.12 19.40
C ASP A 186 -3.88 7.82 19.19
N ALA A 187 -3.33 8.38 18.11
CA ALA A 187 -1.97 8.15 17.65
C ALA A 187 -0.92 8.66 18.65
N SER A 188 -1.26 9.67 19.44
CA SER A 188 -0.34 10.27 20.42
C SER A 188 -0.11 9.39 21.66
N LYS A 189 -1.02 8.44 21.90
CA LYS A 189 -1.03 7.61 23.11
C LYS A 189 -0.84 6.13 22.84
N SER A 190 -1.18 5.66 21.65
CA SER A 190 -1.36 4.24 21.40
C SER A 190 -0.71 3.77 20.10
N SER A 191 -0.29 2.52 20.13
CA SER A 191 0.03 1.73 18.94
C SER A 191 -1.09 0.74 18.67
N LYS A 192 -1.25 0.32 17.41
CA LYS A 192 -2.15 -0.78 17.04
C LYS A 192 -1.35 -2.04 16.74
N ILE A 193 -1.90 -3.21 17.01
CA ILE A 193 -1.33 -4.51 16.65
C ILE A 193 -2.35 -5.25 15.78
N LEU A 194 -1.91 -5.72 14.62
CA LEU A 194 -2.68 -6.57 13.71
C LEU A 194 -1.75 -7.68 13.22
N ASP A 195 -2.19 -8.93 13.32
CA ASP A 195 -1.41 -10.12 12.94
C ASP A 195 0.03 -10.14 13.48
N GLY A 196 0.18 -9.59 14.69
CA GLY A 196 1.44 -9.50 15.42
C GLY A 196 2.36 -8.36 14.98
N LEU A 197 2.09 -7.63 13.89
CA LEU A 197 2.80 -6.38 13.60
C LEU A 197 2.21 -5.25 14.45
N LYS A 198 3.05 -4.64 15.29
CA LYS A 198 2.75 -3.40 15.98
C LYS A 198 3.11 -2.22 15.09
N VAL A 199 2.15 -1.32 14.88
CA VAL A 199 2.31 -0.05 14.16
C VAL A 199 2.04 1.10 15.11
N LYS A 200 2.91 2.10 15.09
CA LYS A 200 2.76 3.35 15.84
C LYS A 200 3.06 4.52 14.92
N VAL A 201 2.21 5.55 14.95
CA VAL A 201 2.53 6.83 14.30
C VAL A 201 3.54 7.54 15.20
N HIS A 202 4.72 7.85 14.66
CA HIS A 202 5.74 8.59 15.40
C HIS A 202 5.40 10.08 15.43
N HIS A 203 5.23 10.66 14.24
CA HIS A 203 4.86 12.05 14.03
C HIS A 203 4.39 12.23 12.58
N VAL A 204 3.89 13.42 12.28
CA VAL A 204 3.56 13.85 10.94
C VAL A 204 4.35 15.13 10.65
N GLU A 205 4.88 15.26 9.46
CA GLU A 205 5.62 16.45 9.00
C GLU A 205 4.84 17.14 7.88
N TRP A 206 4.65 18.45 8.01
CA TRP A 206 4.22 19.31 6.92
C TRP A 206 5.44 20.05 6.37
N GLY A 207 5.81 19.79 5.11
CA GLY A 207 6.99 20.41 4.53
C GLY A 207 7.44 19.76 3.23
N GLU A 208 8.55 20.25 2.67
CA GLU A 208 9.15 19.67 1.47
C GLU A 208 9.62 18.23 1.74
N VAL A 209 9.27 17.32 0.84
CA VAL A 209 9.76 15.95 0.89
C VAL A 209 11.21 15.93 0.44
N ARG A 210 12.05 15.28 1.25
CA ARG A 210 13.48 15.11 0.98
C ARG A 210 13.80 13.64 0.79
N GLY A 211 14.44 13.32 -0.31
CA GLY A 211 14.85 11.97 -0.65
C GLY A 211 16.19 11.93 -1.37
N GLN A 212 16.61 10.73 -1.72
CA GLN A 212 17.76 10.51 -2.60
C GLN A 212 17.29 9.86 -3.90
N ASP A 213 17.85 10.29 -5.03
CA ASP A 213 17.66 9.61 -6.32
C ASP A 213 18.49 8.31 -6.41
N GLU A 214 18.48 7.67 -7.58
CA GLU A 214 19.26 6.45 -7.84
C GLU A 214 20.78 6.66 -7.74
N ARG A 215 21.25 7.90 -7.83
CA ARG A 215 22.67 8.28 -7.71
C ARG A 215 23.06 8.66 -6.29
N GLY A 216 22.09 8.70 -5.37
CA GLY A 216 22.29 9.16 -3.99
C GLY A 216 22.29 10.69 -3.85
N GLU A 217 21.95 11.44 -4.91
CA GLU A 217 21.85 12.89 -4.87
C GLU A 217 20.56 13.32 -4.15
N LEU A 218 20.64 14.40 -3.38
CA LEU A 218 19.49 14.93 -2.64
C LEU A 218 18.47 15.52 -3.63
N VAL A 219 17.25 15.01 -3.58
CA VAL A 219 16.09 15.53 -4.31
C VAL A 219 15.09 16.14 -3.34
N LEU A 220 14.50 17.27 -3.74
CA LEU A 220 13.49 18.00 -3.00
C LEU A 220 12.21 18.08 -3.84
N SER A 221 11.06 17.96 -3.21
CA SER A 221 9.78 18.02 -3.92
C SER A 221 9.37 19.42 -4.39
N GLY A 222 10.00 20.49 -3.86
CA GLY A 222 9.78 21.89 -4.24
C GLY A 222 8.44 22.50 -3.81
N GLN A 223 7.57 21.71 -3.16
CA GLN A 223 6.34 22.14 -2.52
C GLN A 223 6.08 21.28 -1.28
N PRO A 224 5.29 21.75 -0.31
CA PRO A 224 5.02 21.00 0.91
C PRO A 224 4.04 19.84 0.70
N PHE A 225 4.26 18.76 1.44
CA PHE A 225 3.40 17.58 1.49
C PHE A 225 3.17 17.17 2.94
N MET A 226 2.21 16.27 3.16
CA MET A 226 2.02 15.63 4.46
C MET A 226 2.78 14.31 4.49
N VAL A 227 3.78 14.19 5.37
CA VAL A 227 4.57 12.96 5.53
C VAL A 227 4.26 12.32 6.87
N VAL A 228 3.68 11.12 6.85
CA VAL A 228 3.38 10.34 8.04
C VAL A 228 4.53 9.37 8.30
N PHE A 229 5.17 9.49 9.47
CA PHE A 229 6.26 8.60 9.88
C PHE A 229 5.77 7.54 10.86
N LEU A 230 6.11 6.29 10.59
CA LEU A 230 5.65 5.11 11.31
C LEU A 230 6.82 4.35 11.94
N GLU A 231 6.60 3.86 13.16
CA GLU A 231 7.42 2.84 13.81
C GLU A 231 6.71 1.49 13.70
N LEU A 232 7.46 0.48 13.30
CA LEU A 232 7.01 -0.89 13.09
C LEU A 232 7.76 -1.83 14.03
N ALA A 233 7.06 -2.79 14.62
CA ALA A 233 7.71 -3.83 15.40
C ALA A 233 6.97 -5.16 15.31
N ASN A 234 7.69 -6.24 15.05
CA ASN A 234 7.13 -7.57 15.08
C ASN A 234 7.02 -8.06 16.52
N ARG A 235 5.78 -8.24 16.98
CA ARG A 235 5.44 -8.79 18.30
C ARG A 235 4.88 -10.22 18.20
N SER A 236 4.86 -10.79 17.01
CA SER A 236 4.59 -12.20 16.74
C SER A 236 5.80 -13.08 17.08
N PRO A 237 5.60 -14.37 17.43
CA PRO A 237 6.68 -15.35 17.41
C PRO A 237 7.08 -15.80 16.00
N ASN A 238 6.31 -15.41 14.96
CA ASN A 238 6.56 -15.79 13.57
C ASN A 238 7.18 -14.62 12.78
N THR A 239 7.77 -14.94 11.62
CA THR A 239 8.21 -13.94 10.64
C THR A 239 7.02 -13.24 9.98
N ILE A 240 7.18 -11.96 9.64
CA ILE A 240 6.16 -11.18 8.94
C ILE A 240 6.77 -10.59 7.67
N GLU A 241 6.16 -10.89 6.52
CA GLU A 241 6.52 -10.26 5.25
C GLU A 241 5.82 -8.91 5.12
N PHE A 242 6.59 -7.83 5.18
CA PHE A 242 6.08 -6.47 5.12
C PHE A 242 6.37 -5.81 3.77
N LYS A 243 5.39 -5.05 3.27
CA LYS A 243 5.51 -4.11 2.14
C LYS A 243 5.11 -2.72 2.60
N THR A 244 5.89 -1.71 2.18
CA THR A 244 5.59 -0.30 2.47
C THR A 244 4.19 0.10 2.04
N TRP A 245 3.57 1.01 2.77
CA TRP A 245 2.35 1.68 2.32
C TRP A 245 2.61 2.82 1.34
N TYR A 246 3.86 3.28 1.22
CA TYR A 246 4.26 4.36 0.34
C TYR A 246 4.11 3.98 -1.14
N GLY A 247 3.10 4.56 -1.80
CA GLY A 247 2.84 4.33 -3.22
C GLY A 247 2.47 2.88 -3.57
N THR A 248 2.05 2.08 -2.59
CA THR A 248 1.67 0.69 -2.81
C THR A 248 0.17 0.55 -2.88
N GLU A 249 -0.31 -0.05 -3.97
CA GLU A 249 -1.67 -0.53 -4.12
C GLU A 249 -1.76 -2.00 -3.70
N PHE A 250 -2.73 -2.29 -2.84
CA PHE A 250 -2.99 -3.61 -2.31
C PHE A 250 -4.27 -4.18 -2.91
N LYS A 251 -4.19 -5.40 -3.44
CA LYS A 251 -5.37 -6.12 -3.91
C LYS A 251 -6.17 -6.65 -2.71
N SER A 252 -7.46 -6.40 -2.69
CA SER A 252 -8.41 -6.98 -1.73
C SER A 252 -9.60 -7.61 -2.46
N PRO A 253 -10.43 -8.42 -1.79
CA PRO A 253 -11.66 -8.95 -2.39
C PRO A 253 -12.61 -7.86 -2.90
N ALA A 254 -12.59 -6.67 -2.27
CA ALA A 254 -13.42 -5.52 -2.64
C ALA A 254 -12.79 -4.62 -3.73
N GLY A 255 -11.62 -4.97 -4.25
CA GLY A 255 -10.85 -4.16 -5.20
C GLY A 255 -9.51 -3.71 -4.64
N PHE A 256 -8.88 -2.73 -5.29
CA PHE A 256 -7.61 -2.17 -4.85
C PHE A 256 -7.80 -1.19 -3.67
N ARG A 257 -6.81 -1.17 -2.78
CA ARG A 257 -6.73 -0.29 -1.60
C ARG A 257 -5.33 0.30 -1.48
N THR A 258 -5.23 1.56 -1.08
CA THR A 258 -3.98 2.23 -0.69
C THR A 258 -4.05 2.68 0.77
N ALA A 259 -2.98 3.24 1.32
CA ALA A 259 -3.15 4.09 2.50
C ALA A 259 -4.11 5.26 2.18
N GLN A 260 -4.81 5.77 3.18
CA GLN A 260 -5.64 6.97 3.06
C GLN A 260 -5.44 7.86 4.28
N LEU A 261 -5.47 9.17 4.02
CA LEU A 261 -5.50 10.20 5.05
C LEU A 261 -6.78 11.04 4.84
N SER A 262 -7.43 11.44 5.92
CA SER A 262 -8.56 12.38 5.89
C SER A 262 -8.42 13.44 6.97
N ASP A 263 -9.02 14.61 6.77
CA ASP A 263 -9.24 15.60 7.83
C ASP A 263 -10.67 15.50 8.41
N GLU A 264 -11.02 16.42 9.32
CA GLU A 264 -12.39 16.53 9.85
C GLU A 264 -13.43 16.98 8.83
N GLN A 265 -13.01 17.69 7.80
CA GLN A 265 -13.88 18.18 6.73
C GLN A 265 -14.16 17.09 5.70
N ARG A 266 -13.69 15.86 5.93
CA ARG A 266 -13.87 14.70 5.06
C ARG A 266 -13.17 14.84 3.72
N ASN A 267 -12.16 15.71 3.62
CA ASN A 267 -11.28 15.70 2.48
C ASN A 267 -10.38 14.48 2.56
N THR A 268 -10.33 13.68 1.50
CA THR A 268 -9.47 12.49 1.43
C THR A 268 -8.24 12.76 0.59
N TYR A 269 -7.10 12.39 1.14
CA TYR A 269 -5.79 12.54 0.53
C TYR A 269 -5.20 11.16 0.26
N TYR A 270 -4.64 11.01 -0.94
CA TYR A 270 -4.07 9.76 -1.42
C TYR A 270 -2.54 9.79 -1.33
N PRO A 271 -1.92 8.63 -1.12
CA PRO A 271 -0.47 8.56 -1.06
C PRO A 271 0.12 8.88 -2.44
N LEU A 272 1.10 9.77 -2.47
CA LEU A 272 1.85 10.11 -3.66
C LEU A 272 3.19 9.37 -3.64
N ARG A 273 3.60 8.81 -4.77
CA ARG A 273 4.95 8.29 -4.98
C ARG A 273 5.71 9.21 -5.91
N PHE A 274 6.92 9.59 -5.51
CA PHE A 274 7.86 10.30 -6.38
C PHE A 274 8.64 9.30 -7.22
N ASP A 275 8.68 9.53 -8.54
CA ASP A 275 9.42 8.67 -9.48
C ASP A 275 10.92 8.95 -9.47
N ASP A 276 11.32 10.16 -9.07
CA ASP A 276 12.72 10.62 -8.99
C ASP A 276 13.36 10.40 -7.61
N ILE A 277 12.59 9.95 -6.62
CA ILE A 277 13.09 9.59 -5.29
C ILE A 277 13.19 8.08 -5.18
N ALA A 278 14.41 7.55 -5.29
CA ALA A 278 14.71 6.14 -5.08
C ALA A 278 14.70 5.76 -3.59
N LYS A 279 15.08 6.69 -2.70
CA LYS A 279 15.15 6.45 -1.26
C LYS A 279 14.55 7.61 -0.48
N LEU A 280 13.41 7.35 0.16
CA LEU A 280 12.75 8.27 1.08
C LEU A 280 13.22 8.05 2.51
N LYS A 281 13.40 9.13 3.29
CA LYS A 281 13.75 9.05 4.71
C LYS A 281 12.74 8.17 5.46
N TRP A 282 13.23 7.25 6.29
CA TRP A 282 12.44 6.30 7.11
C TRP A 282 11.62 5.26 6.33
N ASN A 283 11.61 5.29 4.99
CA ASN A 283 10.87 4.32 4.20
C ASN A 283 11.61 2.97 4.18
N THR A 284 10.86 1.89 4.39
CA THR A 284 11.35 0.52 4.23
C THR A 284 10.51 -0.15 3.13
N PRO A 285 10.95 -0.17 1.86
CA PRO A 285 10.13 -0.62 0.74
C PRO A 285 9.53 -2.02 0.96
N GLN A 286 10.37 -2.95 1.42
CA GLN A 286 9.99 -4.30 1.81
C GLN A 286 10.91 -4.78 2.93
N LYS A 287 10.39 -5.61 3.84
CA LYS A 287 11.18 -6.24 4.91
C LYS A 287 10.52 -7.51 5.42
N THR A 288 11.30 -8.57 5.59
CA THR A 288 10.88 -9.72 6.39
C THR A 288 11.27 -9.45 7.84
N PHE A 289 10.30 -9.14 8.70
CA PHE A 289 10.55 -8.93 10.13
C PHE A 289 10.68 -10.26 10.85
N GLN A 290 11.83 -10.51 11.47
CA GLN A 290 12.01 -11.60 12.43
C GLN A 290 11.26 -11.29 13.74
N PRO A 291 10.98 -12.28 14.59
CA PRO A 291 10.38 -12.04 15.90
C PRO A 291 11.18 -11.00 16.70
N LYS A 292 10.48 -10.00 17.24
CA LYS A 292 11.05 -8.84 17.97
C LYS A 292 11.81 -7.82 17.12
N ASP A 293 11.91 -8.01 15.80
CA ASP A 293 12.50 -6.99 14.92
C ASP A 293 11.70 -5.69 14.95
N GLU A 294 12.41 -4.59 14.74
CA GLU A 294 11.84 -3.25 14.62
C GLU A 294 12.21 -2.62 13.27
N GLY A 295 11.48 -1.59 12.87
CA GLY A 295 11.66 -0.94 11.58
C GLY A 295 10.84 0.34 11.51
N THR A 296 10.94 1.02 10.37
CA THR A 296 10.22 2.26 10.12
C THR A 296 9.57 2.24 8.75
N ASP A 297 8.53 3.04 8.59
CA ASP A 297 7.99 3.37 7.28
C ASP A 297 7.64 4.86 7.23
N SER A 298 7.52 5.40 6.03
CA SER A 298 7.04 6.76 5.82
C SER A 298 6.16 6.81 4.59
N ILE A 299 5.08 7.60 4.66
CA ILE A 299 4.07 7.71 3.61
C ILE A 299 3.89 9.20 3.31
N VAL A 300 3.98 9.58 2.04
CA VAL A 300 3.71 10.94 1.59
C VAL A 300 2.29 11.02 1.06
N PHE A 301 1.54 12.03 1.46
CA PHE A 301 0.23 12.35 0.93
C PHE A 301 0.25 13.72 0.23
N ASP A 302 -0.36 13.78 -0.95
CA ASP A 302 -0.66 15.05 -1.62
C ASP A 302 -1.96 15.61 -1.05
N VAL A 303 -1.85 16.77 -0.40
CA VAL A 303 -2.96 17.47 0.24
C VAL A 303 -3.43 18.70 -0.53
N GLY A 304 -2.76 19.05 -1.63
CA GLY A 304 -3.05 20.27 -2.39
C GLY A 304 -2.40 21.53 -1.80
N GLN A 305 -2.32 22.58 -2.62
CA GLN A 305 -1.67 23.86 -2.27
C GLN A 305 -2.54 24.75 -1.38
N ASP A 306 -3.86 24.54 -1.39
CA ASP A 306 -4.85 25.25 -0.59
C ASP A 306 -5.04 24.66 0.81
N PHE A 307 -4.43 23.49 1.08
CA PHE A 307 -4.47 22.88 2.39
C PHE A 307 -3.77 23.73 3.44
N ASN A 308 -4.49 24.03 4.52
CA ASN A 308 -3.96 24.76 5.66
C ASN A 308 -3.80 23.81 6.86
N PRO A 309 -2.58 23.32 7.16
CA PRO A 309 -2.38 22.43 8.31
C PRO A 309 -2.67 23.13 9.65
N LYS A 310 -2.69 24.48 9.67
CA LYS A 310 -3.01 25.27 10.86
C LYS A 310 -4.51 25.31 11.15
N THR A 311 -5.40 24.74 10.34
CA THR A 311 -6.83 24.64 10.64
C THR A 311 -7.26 23.22 11.05
N VAL A 312 -6.43 22.22 10.75
CA VAL A 312 -6.70 20.82 11.10
C VAL A 312 -6.60 20.62 12.61
N GLN A 313 -7.54 19.89 13.19
CA GLN A 313 -7.47 19.48 14.60
C GLN A 313 -6.92 18.06 14.74
N ASN A 314 -7.22 17.20 13.77
CA ASN A 314 -6.93 15.78 13.71
C ASN A 314 -6.90 15.33 12.25
N LEU A 315 -5.98 14.42 11.96
CA LEU A 315 -6.00 13.62 10.75
C LEU A 315 -6.47 12.20 11.07
N TYR A 316 -7.09 11.55 10.11
CA TYR A 316 -7.57 10.18 10.20
C TYR A 316 -6.81 9.34 9.18
N LEU A 317 -5.94 8.45 9.68
CA LEU A 317 -5.10 7.58 8.86
C LEU A 317 -5.67 6.16 8.85
N ASP A 318 -5.95 5.63 7.66
CA ASP A 318 -6.27 4.21 7.44
C ASP A 318 -5.14 3.54 6.65
N LEU A 319 -4.53 2.52 7.25
CA LEU A 319 -3.48 1.71 6.65
C LEU A 319 -4.00 0.30 6.38
N PRO A 320 -4.11 -0.15 5.12
CA PRO A 320 -4.55 -1.50 4.79
C PRO A 320 -3.64 -2.56 5.43
N GLY A 321 -4.22 -3.59 6.08
CA GLY A 321 -3.44 -4.69 6.66
C GLY A 321 -2.81 -5.61 5.61
N GLN A 322 -3.16 -5.44 4.33
CA GLN A 322 -2.55 -6.13 3.20
C GLN A 322 -1.03 -5.90 3.07
N ALA A 323 -0.49 -4.88 3.74
CA ALA A 323 0.95 -4.67 3.88
C ALA A 323 1.68 -5.83 4.57
N ILE A 324 0.98 -6.66 5.36
CA ILE A 324 1.54 -7.79 6.10
C ILE A 324 0.87 -9.13 5.81
N GLY A 325 0.00 -9.21 4.80
CA GLY A 325 -0.77 -10.42 4.51
C GLY A 325 -2.19 -10.10 4.05
N GLU A 326 -3.19 -10.63 4.76
CA GLU A 326 -4.59 -10.49 4.37
C GLU A 326 -5.45 -9.83 5.45
N GLY A 327 -6.26 -8.84 5.03
CA GLY A 327 -7.37 -8.31 5.82
C GLY A 327 -7.01 -7.18 6.78
N GLY A 328 -8.05 -6.62 7.40
CA GLY A 328 -7.92 -5.58 8.42
C GLY A 328 -7.40 -4.21 7.94
N SER A 329 -7.25 -3.33 8.92
CA SER A 329 -6.80 -1.95 8.75
C SER A 329 -6.24 -1.43 10.07
N PHE A 330 -5.09 -0.76 10.05
CA PHE A 330 -4.65 0.05 11.18
C PHE A 330 -5.27 1.44 11.06
N ARG A 331 -6.05 1.85 12.06
CA ARG A 331 -6.77 3.12 12.05
C ARG A 331 -6.31 4.03 13.18
N PHE A 332 -5.83 5.21 12.82
CA PHE A 332 -5.29 6.19 13.76
C PHE A 332 -5.97 7.54 13.60
N LYS A 333 -6.29 8.17 14.74
CA LYS A 333 -6.64 9.57 14.85
C LYS A 333 -5.38 10.31 15.33
N ILE A 334 -4.82 11.15 14.46
CA ILE A 334 -3.57 11.87 14.67
C ILE A 334 -3.91 13.29 15.08
N PRO A 335 -3.72 13.69 16.36
CA PRO A 335 -4.00 15.06 16.77
C PRO A 335 -3.01 16.04 16.13
N ARG A 336 -3.44 17.27 15.93
CA ARG A 336 -2.61 18.38 15.40
C ARG A 336 -1.28 18.53 16.13
N SER A 337 -1.22 18.25 17.43
CA SER A 337 0.01 18.31 18.21
C SER A 337 1.13 17.37 17.73
N MET A 338 0.82 16.40 16.85
CA MET A 338 1.80 15.54 16.20
C MET A 338 2.26 16.05 14.83
N ILE A 339 1.64 17.11 14.30
CA ILE A 339 2.00 17.72 13.01
C ILE A 339 3.11 18.74 13.27
N GLN A 340 4.27 18.49 12.70
CA GLN A 340 5.46 19.34 12.75
C GLN A 340 5.56 20.19 11.48
N GLY A 341 6.42 21.23 11.50
CA GLY A 341 6.57 22.15 10.36
C GLY A 341 5.44 23.18 10.25
N LEU A 342 4.72 23.44 11.35
CA LEU A 342 3.65 24.46 11.38
C LEU A 342 4.18 25.88 11.63
N ASP A 343 5.42 26.03 12.10
CA ASP A 343 5.95 27.30 12.61
C ASP A 343 6.66 28.16 11.55
N ASP A 344 6.68 27.72 10.30
CA ASP A 344 7.26 28.47 9.16
C ASP A 344 6.33 29.58 8.64
#